data_AF-A0A7W1RW82-F1
#
_entry.id   AF-A0A7W1RW82-F1
#
_cell.length_a   1.000
_cell.length_b   1.000
_cell.length_c   1.000
_cell.angle_alpha   90.00
_cell.angle_beta   90.00
_cell.angle_gamma   90.00
#
_symmetry.space_group_name_H-M   'P 1'
#
loop_
_entity.id
_entity.type
_entity.pdbx_description
1 polymer ?
#
loop_
_entity_poly.entity_id
_entity_poly.type
_entity_poly.pdbx_seq_one_letter_code
_entity_poly.pdbx_strand_id
1 'polypeptide(L)'
;VLQSLFLAAIGEARDRGARGLEAFSYRYPEGESSYERFRVHKTVFPQDFLADFGFEVMRSSGRAGLSRLELGGLVPVVEGKRERVLSVVRNAFGVPEAVPAPPNP
;
A
#
# COMPACT_ATOMS: atom_id res chain seq x y z
N VAL A 1 -17.42 1.80 15.12
CA VAL A 1 -18.25 1.20 14.05
C VAL A 1 -17.61 1.38 12.68
N LEU A 2 -17.33 2.62 12.23
CA LEU A 2 -16.84 2.86 10.87
C LEU A 2 -15.48 2.24 10.56
N GLN A 3 -14.51 2.33 11.48
CA GLN A 3 -13.20 1.68 11.30
C GLN A 3 -13.33 0.16 11.11
N SER A 4 -14.15 -0.50 11.94
CA SER A 4 -14.41 -1.94 11.83
C SER A 4 -15.07 -2.31 10.50
N LEU A 5 -15.99 -1.49 10.00
CA LEU A 5 -16.60 -1.69 8.68
C LEU A 5 -15.59 -1.53 7.55
N PHE A 6 -14.67 -0.57 7.67
CA PHE A 6 -13.59 -0.35 6.69
C PHE A 6 -12.63 -1.54 6.66
N LEU A 7 -12.21 -2.04 7.82
CA LEU A 7 -11.38 -3.25 7.91
C LEU A 7 -12.07 -4.47 7.30
N ALA A 8 -13.38 -4.63 7.54
CA ALA A 8 -14.15 -5.71 6.93
C ALA A 8 -14.19 -5.58 5.40
N ALA A 9 -14.40 -4.37 4.87
CA ALA A 9 -14.37 -4.11 3.43
C ALA A 9 -12.98 -4.37 2.81
N ILE A 10 -11.91 -3.99 3.52
CA ILE A 10 -10.52 -4.26 3.11
C ILE A 10 -10.26 -5.78 3.07
N GLY A 11 -10.68 -6.50 4.12
CA GLY A 11 -10.56 -7.96 4.18
C GLY A 11 -11.30 -8.66 3.05
N GLU A 12 -12.57 -8.31 2.84
CA GLU A 12 -13.40 -8.87 1.76
C GLU A 12 -12.80 -8.61 0.37
N ALA A 13 -12.29 -7.40 0.12
CA ALA A 13 -11.65 -7.08 -1.14
C ALA A 13 -10.37 -7.90 -1.38
N ARG A 14 -9.56 -8.07 -0.34
CA ARG A 14 -8.37 -8.92 -0.37
C ARG A 14 -8.75 -10.38 -0.64
N ASP A 15 -9.76 -10.91 0.03
CA ASP A 15 -10.20 -12.29 -0.13
C ASP A 15 -10.77 -12.56 -1.53
N ARG A 16 -11.33 -11.53 -2.18
CA ARG A 16 -11.73 -11.54 -3.60
C ARG A 16 -10.58 -11.37 -4.60
N GLY A 17 -9.34 -11.24 -4.12
CA GLY A 17 -8.16 -11.10 -4.97
C GLY A 17 -7.98 -9.70 -5.57
N ALA A 18 -8.58 -8.66 -4.99
CA ALA A 18 -8.33 -7.29 -5.43
C ALA A 18 -6.85 -6.92 -5.20
N ARG A 19 -6.23 -6.28 -6.18
CA ARG A 19 -4.82 -5.82 -6.07
C ARG A 19 -4.66 -4.58 -5.20
N GLY A 20 -5.72 -3.77 -5.11
CA GLY A 20 -5.77 -2.57 -4.29
C GLY A 20 -7.19 -2.01 -4.24
N LEU A 21 -7.42 -1.08 -3.32
CA LEU A 21 -8.66 -0.36 -3.14
C LEU A 21 -8.45 1.12 -3.41
N GLU A 22 -9.40 1.74 -4.07
CA GLU A 22 -9.40 3.18 -4.31
C GLU A 22 -10.61 3.83 -3.64
N ALA A 23 -10.37 4.97 -3.00
CA ALA A 23 -11.40 5.75 -2.32
C ALA A 23 -11.16 7.24 -2.54
N PHE A 24 -12.26 7.99 -2.70
CA PHE A 24 -12.16 9.44 -2.70
C PHE A 24 -11.89 9.95 -1.29
N SER A 25 -10.93 10.86 -1.17
CA SER A 25 -10.53 11.47 0.08
C SER A 25 -10.82 12.97 0.07
N TYR A 26 -11.02 13.54 1.25
CA TYR A 26 -11.13 14.98 1.44
C TYR A 26 -10.29 15.43 2.62
N ARG A 27 -9.55 16.52 2.42
CA ARG A 27 -8.77 17.19 3.45
C ARG A 27 -9.62 18.25 4.12
N TYR A 28 -10.19 17.89 5.26
CA TYR A 28 -10.95 18.82 6.08
C TYR A 28 -10.02 19.82 6.78
N PRO A 29 -10.44 21.09 6.95
CA PRO A 29 -9.71 22.06 7.76
C PRO A 29 -9.65 21.61 9.22
N GLU A 30 -8.61 22.06 9.94
CA GLU A 30 -8.46 21.79 11.37
C GLU A 30 -9.68 22.34 12.14
N GLY A 31 -10.16 21.56 13.12
CA GLY A 31 -11.28 21.95 13.99
C GLY A 31 -12.66 21.40 13.60
N GLU A 32 -12.85 20.82 12.41
CA GLU A 32 -14.13 20.15 12.08
C GLU A 32 -14.31 18.85 12.84
N SER A 33 -15.51 18.59 13.36
CA SER A 33 -15.79 17.36 14.12
C SER A 33 -15.88 16.13 13.22
N SER A 34 -15.39 14.96 13.67
CA SER A 34 -15.51 13.71 12.90
C SER A 34 -16.96 13.38 12.55
N TYR A 35 -17.92 13.74 13.41
CA TYR A 35 -19.35 13.53 13.14
C TYR A 35 -19.82 14.26 11.88
N GLU A 36 -19.44 15.52 11.71
CA GLU A 36 -19.82 16.33 10.53
C GLU A 36 -19.13 15.82 9.26
N ARG A 37 -17.84 15.47 9.35
CA ARG A 37 -17.05 14.97 8.22
C ARG A 37 -17.62 13.71 7.57
N PHE A 38 -18.13 12.76 8.36
CA PHE A 38 -18.66 11.48 7.86
C PHE A 38 -20.16 11.49 7.53
N ARG A 39 -20.94 12.41 8.11
CA ARG A 39 -22.40 12.40 7.94
C ARG A 39 -22.85 13.00 6.60
N VAL A 40 -22.06 13.93 6.06
CA VAL A 40 -22.40 14.66 4.82
C VAL A 40 -21.96 13.90 3.56
N HIS A 41 -20.81 13.20 3.61
CA HIS A 41 -20.23 12.53 2.44
C HIS A 41 -20.02 11.04 2.70
N LYS A 42 -20.97 10.19 2.28
CA LYS A 42 -20.87 8.73 2.48
C LYS A 42 -19.86 8.04 1.53
N THR A 43 -19.40 8.75 0.51
CA THR A 43 -18.51 8.22 -0.55
C THR A 43 -17.17 8.94 -0.61
N VAL A 44 -16.98 9.98 0.21
CA VAL A 44 -15.73 10.74 0.31
C VAL A 44 -15.28 10.74 1.76
N PHE A 45 -14.13 10.15 2.02
CA PHE A 45 -13.64 9.91 3.37
C PHE A 45 -12.65 11.00 3.79
N PRO A 46 -12.56 11.33 5.08
CA PRO A 46 -11.46 12.13 5.59
C PRO A 46 -10.11 11.51 5.21
N GLN A 47 -9.19 12.32 4.69
CA GLN A 47 -7.89 11.85 4.21
C GLN A 47 -7.05 11.22 5.34
N ASP A 48 -7.11 11.81 6.54
CA ASP A 48 -6.46 11.30 7.76
C ASP A 48 -7.00 9.92 8.15
N PHE A 49 -8.32 9.74 8.14
CA PHE A 49 -8.95 8.44 8.41
C PHE A 49 -8.50 7.35 7.44
N LEU A 50 -8.33 7.66 6.15
CA LEU A 50 -7.82 6.69 5.18
C LEU A 50 -6.32 6.41 5.39
N ALA A 51 -5.54 7.43 5.77
CA ALA A 51 -4.11 7.30 6.05
C ALA A 51 -3.85 6.34 7.22
N ASP A 52 -4.74 6.30 8.22
CA ASP A 52 -4.65 5.34 9.34
C ASP A 52 -4.70 3.86 8.88
N PHE A 53 -5.27 3.57 7.71
CA PHE A 53 -5.28 2.23 7.09
C PHE A 53 -4.14 2.01 6.10
N GLY A 54 -3.30 3.02 5.85
CA GLY A 54 -2.21 2.96 4.88
C GLY A 54 -2.61 3.34 3.45
N PHE A 55 -3.74 4.03 3.25
CA PHE A 55 -4.02 4.60 1.92
C PHE A 55 -3.08 5.76 1.62
N GLU A 56 -2.56 5.81 0.40
CA GLU A 56 -1.73 6.89 -0.11
C GLU A 56 -2.50 7.72 -1.14
N VAL A 57 -2.28 9.05 -1.17
CA VAL A 57 -2.92 9.92 -2.15
C VAL A 57 -2.23 9.76 -3.51
N MET A 58 -2.96 9.28 -4.52
CA MET A 58 -2.44 9.08 -5.87
C MET A 58 -2.54 10.34 -6.72
N ARG A 59 -3.60 11.14 -6.50
CA ARG A 59 -3.84 12.42 -7.17
C ARG A 59 -4.76 13.29 -6.34
N SER A 60 -4.67 14.61 -6.51
CA SER A 60 -5.51 15.56 -5.81
C SER A 60 -5.90 16.75 -6.68
N SER A 61 -7.07 17.33 -6.39
CA SER A 61 -7.50 18.62 -6.91
C SER A 61 -8.13 19.42 -5.76
N GLY A 62 -7.48 20.53 -5.39
CA GLY A 62 -7.84 21.29 -4.19
C GLY A 62 -7.78 20.40 -2.94
N ARG A 63 -8.91 20.28 -2.23
CA ARG A 63 -9.03 19.46 -1.01
C ARG A 63 -9.48 18.02 -1.27
N ALA A 64 -9.91 17.69 -2.48
CA ALA A 64 -10.33 16.34 -2.83
C ALA A 64 -9.15 15.54 -3.39
N GLY A 65 -9.07 14.26 -3.06
CA GLY A 65 -8.06 13.33 -3.53
C GLY A 65 -8.67 12.00 -4.00
N LEU A 66 -7.91 11.27 -4.80
CA LEU A 66 -8.09 9.83 -4.98
C LEU A 66 -6.96 9.15 -4.22
N SER A 67 -7.32 8.36 -3.21
CA SER A 67 -6.37 7.62 -2.39
C SER A 67 -6.46 6.13 -2.71
N ARG A 68 -5.32 5.43 -2.62
CA ARG A 68 -5.20 4.01 -2.93
C ARG A 68 -4.50 3.24 -1.82
N LEU A 69 -5.04 2.09 -1.47
CA LEU A 69 -4.40 1.09 -0.62
C LEU A 69 -4.02 -0.10 -1.49
N GLU A 70 -2.75 -0.45 -1.55
CA GLU A 70 -2.31 -1.67 -2.23
C GLU A 70 -2.50 -2.89 -1.31
N LEU A 71 -3.08 -3.95 -1.85
CA LEU A 71 -3.33 -5.22 -1.17
C LEU A 71 -2.42 -6.35 -1.67
N GLY A 72 -1.64 -6.09 -2.73
CA GLY A 72 -0.79 -7.07 -3.42
C GLY A 72 0.41 -7.60 -2.63
N GLY A 73 0.76 -6.99 -1.49
CA GLY A 73 1.90 -7.40 -0.66
C GLY A 73 3.25 -7.41 -1.42
N LEU A 74 4.27 -8.01 -0.81
CA LEU A 74 5.54 -8.29 -1.49
C LEU A 74 5.32 -9.45 -2.47
N VAL A 75 5.40 -9.17 -3.77
CA VAL A 75 5.42 -10.24 -4.78
C VAL A 75 6.78 -10.92 -4.68
N PRO A 76 6.85 -12.25 -4.47
CA PRO A 76 8.13 -12.94 -4.51
C PRO A 76 8.78 -12.69 -5.87
N VAL A 77 10.01 -12.17 -5.86
CA VAL A 77 10.82 -12.09 -7.07
C VAL A 77 10.94 -13.52 -7.61
N VAL A 78 10.32 -13.77 -8.76
CA VAL A 78 10.51 -15.03 -9.46
C VAL A 78 11.97 -15.06 -9.88
N GLU A 79 12.77 -15.86 -9.20
CA GLU A 79 14.16 -16.11 -9.56
C GLU A 79 14.21 -16.49 -11.04
N GLY A 80 14.77 -15.61 -11.88
CA GLY A 80 14.87 -15.86 -13.31
C GLY A 80 15.66 -17.14 -13.57
N LYS A 81 15.36 -17.87 -14.65
CA LYS A 81 16.07 -19.13 -14.97
C LYS A 81 17.59 -18.98 -14.93
N ARG A 82 18.11 -17.82 -15.38
CA ARG A 82 19.53 -17.47 -15.32
C ARG A 82 20.04 -17.31 -13.89
N GLU A 83 19.29 -16.63 -13.03
CA GLU A 83 19.62 -16.42 -11.62
C GLU A 83 19.71 -17.76 -10.87
N ARG A 84 18.75 -18.67 -11.13
CA ARG A 84 18.72 -20.02 -10.57
C ARG A 84 19.89 -20.88 -11.03
N VAL A 85 20.25 -20.80 -12.32
CA VAL A 85 21.43 -21.52 -12.84
C VAL A 85 22.71 -20.96 -12.22
N LEU A 86 22.82 -19.64 -12.12
CA LEU A 86 23.98 -18.99 -11.51
C LEU A 86 24.09 -19.31 -10.01
N SER A 87 22.98 -19.44 -9.26
CA SER A 87 23.00 -19.82 -7.85
C SER A 87 23.46 -21.27 -7.67
N VAL A 88 22.97 -22.20 -8.49
CA VAL A 88 23.43 -23.60 -8.50
C VAL A 88 24.93 -23.70 -8.84
N VAL A 89 25.40 -22.97 -9.84
CA VAL A 89 26.82 -22.94 -10.22
C VAL A 89 27.67 -22.36 -9.08
N ARG A 90 27.27 -21.24 -8.48
CA ARG A 90 28.00 -20.65 -7.34
C ARG A 90 28.13 -21.63 -6.17
N ASN A 91 27.05 -22.34 -5.85
CA ASN A 91 27.04 -23.34 -4.78
C ASN A 91 27.91 -24.56 -5.11
N ALA A 92 27.88 -25.04 -6.36
CA ALA A 92 28.66 -26.20 -6.79
C ALA A 92 30.17 -25.92 -6.85
N PHE A 93 30.56 -24.69 -7.17
CA PHE A 93 31.96 -24.29 -7.32
C PHE A 93 32.50 -23.50 -6.11
N GLY A 94 31.73 -23.38 -5.02
CA GLY A 94 32.15 -22.70 -3.80
C GLY A 94 32.53 -21.24 -4.02
N VAL A 95 31.82 -20.54 -4.93
CA VAL A 95 32.10 -19.13 -5.22
C VAL A 95 31.76 -18.31 -3.96
N PRO A 96 32.75 -17.65 -3.34
CA PRO A 96 32.51 -16.91 -2.11
C PRO A 96 31.51 -15.77 -2.34
N GLU A 97 30.68 -15.52 -1.33
CA GLU A 97 29.70 -14.45 -1.35
C GLU A 97 30.43 -13.10 -1.53
N ALA A 98 29.97 -12.27 -2.47
CA ALA A 98 30.62 -11.01 -2.76
C ALA A 98 30.52 -10.11 -1.53
N VAL A 99 31.66 -9.78 -0.93
CA VAL A 99 31.73 -8.85 0.21
C VAL A 99 31.18 -7.50 -0.26
N PRO A 100 30.19 -6.92 0.42
CA PRO A 100 29.61 -5.64 0.01
C PRO A 100 30.71 -4.59 -0.02
N ALA A 101 30.87 -3.93 -1.18
CA ALA A 101 31.82 -2.84 -1.34
C ALA A 101 31.37 -1.66 -0.44
N PRO A 102 32.31 -0.97 0.23
CA PRO A 102 31.97 0.21 1.02
C PRO A 102 31.28 1.25 0.12
N PRO A 103 30.31 2.01 0.66
CA PRO A 103 29.69 3.09 -0.10
C PRO A 103 30.77 4.06 -0.58
N ASN A 104 30.76 4.38 -1.88
CA ASN A 104 31.64 5.39 -2.44
C ASN A 104 31.38 6.74 -1.73
N PRO A 105 32.44 7.54 -1.47
CA PRO A 105 32.31 8.87 -0.86
C PRO A 105 31.54 9.86 -1.74
#